data_AF-A0A6P7T9P4-F1
#
_entry.id   AF-A0A6P7T9P4-F1
#
_cell.length_a   1.000
_cell.length_b   1.000
_cell.length_c   1.000
_cell.angle_alpha   90.00
_cell.angle_beta   90.00
_cell.angle_gamma   90.00
#
_symmetry.space_group_name_H-M   'P 1'
#
loop_
_entity.id
_entity.type
_entity.pdbx_description
1 polymer ?
#
loop_
_entity_poly.entity_id
_entity_poly.type
_entity_poly.pdbx_seq_one_letter_code
_entity_poly.pdbx_strand_id
1 'polypeptide(L)'
;MAEFKRIICFIFLLITRVALASLRRDLRILARILPGEYSNLKQYHNDAYLSNAVPTRERHIFFWSRYTPIKLPSLDEDTTNFYVEHFMDKSIKPSQQKIYSFLLDPVQNSVRMEVYKLEGIGDIRNSRAARFQLHNMTSAELYSNRECDMFWRRLGMRTFAAATGPQCVANMKGEKDNVLNLVGRQVRILVSIVLTPTYINAQEGWYRVSDGSKITAIGVPYKLMKIKKIKQKLHFGRSRKFQKDSPKLSNLYIGPWELRDLVSLAGALMSGHSVRYTVNLTNCFLVSGTTMDRLSFGDYVDTFEIFQDGKKKEITRLEFSHHKLIHSETGFVSIIKEVVVYSNSSVYVTVTYLQPPQSHIRKQGKWFCQLYDVIQRDGNLKFITEPHKDVIPIKRFTSLLSLLRKGRLVRMSVDYTTCAGARTKAISGGEITDYDVMESEKMIEVSMSRRLTYFRNYPRYVLNFVTFIFNNDGQVFVKATTMDASTYTPYTASKMYCNFGDADQAGSVKLFYQ
;
A
#
# COMPACT_ATOMS: atom_id res chain seq x y z
N MET A 1 4.56 -36.63 33.87
CA MET A 1 5.49 -36.14 32.81
C MET A 1 5.19 -36.69 31.40
N ALA A 2 4.86 -37.98 31.23
CA ALA A 2 4.55 -38.56 29.92
C ALA A 2 3.28 -37.99 29.26
N GLU A 3 2.23 -37.71 30.02
CA GLU A 3 0.98 -37.15 29.49
C GLU A 3 1.12 -35.69 29.02
N PHE A 4 1.90 -34.89 29.74
CA PHE A 4 2.19 -33.51 29.35
C PHE A 4 2.97 -33.43 28.02
N LYS A 5 3.92 -34.35 27.79
CA LYS A 5 4.62 -34.49 26.50
C LYS A 5 3.68 -34.90 25.35
N ARG A 6 2.69 -35.76 25.62
CA ARG A 6 1.67 -36.16 24.62
C ARG A 6 0.75 -35.00 24.24
N ILE A 7 0.31 -34.19 25.21
CA ILE A 7 -0.53 -33.02 24.97
C ILE A 7 0.22 -31.97 24.14
N ILE A 8 1.47 -31.66 24.47
CA ILE A 8 2.30 -30.74 23.69
C ILE A 8 2.51 -31.24 22.26
N CYS A 9 2.78 -32.53 22.08
CA CYS A 9 2.96 -33.13 20.76
C CYS A 9 1.68 -33.06 19.93
N PHE A 10 0.51 -33.29 20.54
CA PHE A 10 -0.79 -33.18 19.87
C PHE A 10 -1.12 -31.74 19.46
N ILE A 11 -0.84 -30.76 20.31
CA ILE A 11 -1.02 -29.33 19.99
C ILE A 11 -0.08 -28.93 18.83
N PHE A 12 1.17 -29.37 18.86
CA PHE A 12 2.14 -29.09 17.79
C PHE A 12 1.72 -29.72 16.45
N LEU A 13 1.20 -30.95 16.47
CA LEU A 13 0.63 -31.62 15.30
C LEU A 13 -0.62 -30.91 14.76
N LEU A 14 -1.46 -30.36 15.65
CA LEU A 14 -2.65 -29.61 15.25
C LEU A 14 -2.26 -28.28 14.58
N ILE A 15 -1.33 -27.53 15.18
CA ILE A 15 -0.83 -26.25 14.65
C ILE A 15 -0.17 -26.43 13.28
N THR A 16 0.69 -27.43 13.13
CA THR A 16 1.38 -27.72 11.85
C THR A 16 0.40 -28.13 10.74
N ARG A 17 -0.65 -28.91 11.06
CA ARG A 17 -1.71 -29.25 10.11
C ARG A 17 -2.53 -28.04 9.66
N VAL A 18 -2.88 -27.15 10.58
CA VAL A 18 -3.61 -25.91 10.26
C VAL A 18 -2.77 -24.98 9.40
N ALA A 19 -1.48 -24.80 9.72
CA ALA A 19 -0.55 -24.00 8.92
C ALA A 19 -0.41 -24.54 7.50
N LEU A 20 -0.22 -25.86 7.34
CA LEU A 20 -0.11 -26.50 6.03
C LEU A 20 -1.40 -26.39 5.20
N ALA A 21 -2.57 -26.52 5.84
CA ALA A 21 -3.86 -26.33 5.18
C ALA A 21 -4.06 -24.89 4.68
N SER A 22 -3.60 -23.90 5.44
CA SER A 22 -3.60 -22.50 5.05
C SER A 22 -2.68 -22.25 3.84
N LEU A 23 -1.44 -22.73 3.88
CA LEU A 23 -0.48 -22.60 2.77
C LEU A 23 -0.98 -23.29 1.49
N ARG A 24 -1.62 -24.47 1.59
CA ARG A 24 -2.28 -25.13 0.45
C ARG A 24 -3.42 -24.30 -0.14
N ARG A 25 -4.16 -23.55 0.69
CA ARG A 25 -5.19 -22.61 0.20
C ARG A 25 -4.53 -21.44 -0.53
N ASP A 26 -3.43 -20.93 -0.01
CA ASP A 26 -2.73 -19.79 -0.56
C ASP A 26 -2.08 -20.12 -1.91
N LEU A 27 -1.39 -21.25 -2.02
CA LEU A 27 -0.88 -21.76 -3.30
C LEU A 27 -2.00 -21.90 -4.33
N ARG A 28 -3.17 -22.43 -3.95
CA ARG A 28 -4.34 -22.54 -4.85
C ARG A 28 -4.87 -21.19 -5.34
N ILE A 29 -4.87 -20.18 -4.48
CA ILE A 29 -5.31 -18.83 -4.87
C ILE A 29 -4.25 -18.20 -5.78
N LEU A 30 -2.97 -18.27 -5.41
CA LEU A 30 -1.83 -17.79 -6.21
C LEU A 30 -1.88 -18.39 -7.61
N ALA A 31 -1.98 -19.72 -7.70
CA ALA A 31 -2.03 -20.48 -8.94
C ALA A 31 -3.25 -20.12 -9.83
N ARG A 32 -4.31 -19.57 -9.23
CA ARG A 32 -5.49 -19.08 -9.95
C ARG A 32 -5.32 -17.64 -10.45
N ILE A 33 -4.59 -16.80 -9.72
CA ILE A 33 -4.47 -15.37 -10.04
C ILE A 33 -3.24 -15.02 -10.87
N LEU A 34 -2.14 -15.76 -10.74
CA LEU A 34 -0.88 -15.52 -11.45
C LEU A 34 -0.97 -15.77 -12.98
N PRO A 35 -1.65 -16.81 -13.50
CA PRO A 35 -1.65 -17.09 -14.93
C PRO A 35 -2.22 -15.95 -15.77
N GLY A 36 -1.51 -15.52 -16.80
CA GLY A 36 -1.97 -14.48 -17.71
C GLY A 36 -0.85 -13.68 -18.37
N GLU A 37 -1.25 -12.70 -19.15
CA GLU A 37 -0.35 -11.73 -19.78
C GLU A 37 -0.43 -10.40 -19.03
N TYR A 38 0.72 -9.78 -18.81
CA TYR A 38 0.87 -8.54 -18.05
C TYR A 38 1.75 -7.55 -18.82
N SER A 39 1.46 -6.25 -18.73
CA SER A 39 2.28 -5.22 -19.37
C SER A 39 2.26 -3.88 -18.65
N ASN A 40 3.36 -3.14 -18.70
CA ASN A 40 3.46 -1.76 -18.23
C ASN A 40 3.05 -0.72 -19.28
N LEU A 41 2.34 -1.10 -20.36
CA LEU A 41 1.99 -0.22 -21.50
C LEU A 41 1.53 1.19 -21.07
N LYS A 42 0.70 1.27 -20.03
CA LYS A 42 0.21 2.54 -19.49
C LYS A 42 1.32 3.37 -18.84
N GLN A 43 2.22 2.77 -18.07
CA GLN A 43 3.39 3.48 -17.50
C GLN A 43 4.32 3.95 -18.62
N TYR A 44 4.64 3.07 -19.58
CA TYR A 44 5.48 3.41 -20.73
C TYR A 44 4.94 4.62 -21.52
N HIS A 45 3.64 4.63 -21.85
CA HIS A 45 3.03 5.75 -22.57
C HIS A 45 2.99 7.04 -21.73
N ASN A 46 2.75 6.94 -20.41
CA ASN A 46 2.76 8.10 -19.54
C ASN A 46 4.15 8.76 -19.51
N ASP A 47 5.23 7.97 -19.43
CA ASP A 47 6.60 8.50 -19.44
C ASP A 47 6.95 9.14 -20.79
N ALA A 48 6.47 8.58 -21.90
CA ALA A 48 6.65 9.14 -23.24
C ALA A 48 5.87 10.45 -23.45
N TYR A 49 4.62 10.50 -22.98
CA TYR A 49 3.76 11.68 -23.06
C TYR A 49 4.26 12.83 -22.16
N LEU A 50 4.84 12.49 -21.01
CA LEU A 50 5.47 13.43 -20.08
C LEU A 50 6.99 13.54 -20.30
N SER A 51 7.48 13.28 -21.51
CA SER A 51 8.91 13.17 -21.82
C SER A 51 9.74 14.40 -21.41
N ASN A 52 9.16 15.60 -21.40
CA ASN A 52 9.82 16.81 -20.91
C ASN A 52 9.94 16.88 -19.37
N ALA A 53 9.22 16.03 -18.63
CA ALA A 53 9.17 16.00 -17.17
C ALA A 53 9.84 14.76 -16.54
N VAL A 54 10.11 13.71 -17.33
CA VAL A 54 10.80 12.49 -16.86
C VAL A 54 12.15 12.35 -17.58
N PRO A 55 13.28 12.46 -16.86
CA PRO A 55 14.61 12.26 -17.43
C PRO A 55 14.71 10.91 -18.13
N THR A 56 15.40 10.83 -19.27
CA THR A 56 15.49 9.61 -20.08
C THR A 56 15.95 8.38 -19.30
N ARG A 57 16.82 8.57 -18.30
CA ARG A 57 17.34 7.50 -17.43
C ARG A 57 16.32 6.94 -16.42
N GLU A 58 15.19 7.63 -16.22
CA GLU A 58 14.12 7.26 -15.28
C GLU A 58 12.86 6.74 -15.99
N ARG A 59 12.85 6.75 -17.33
CA ARG A 59 11.72 6.26 -18.11
C ARG A 59 11.69 4.73 -18.12
N HIS A 60 10.50 4.16 -17.97
CA HIS A 60 10.33 2.72 -18.08
C HIS A 60 10.47 2.30 -19.54
N ILE A 61 11.22 1.24 -19.80
CA ILE A 61 11.14 0.52 -21.07
C ILE A 61 9.80 -0.22 -21.18
N PHE A 62 9.32 -0.44 -22.41
CA PHE A 62 8.11 -1.22 -22.59
C PHE A 62 8.39 -2.69 -22.25
N PHE A 63 7.64 -3.19 -21.27
CA PHE A 63 7.81 -4.52 -20.71
C PHE A 63 6.48 -5.26 -20.72
N TRP A 64 6.51 -6.50 -21.16
CA TRP A 64 5.38 -7.41 -21.02
C TRP A 64 5.83 -8.81 -20.65
N SER A 65 4.96 -9.55 -19.97
CA SER A 65 5.28 -10.88 -19.47
C SER A 65 4.09 -11.81 -19.57
N ARG A 66 4.38 -13.09 -19.84
CA ARG A 66 3.38 -14.15 -19.90
C ARG A 66 3.69 -15.23 -18.88
N TYR A 67 2.69 -15.61 -18.10
CA TYR A 67 2.74 -16.68 -17.10
C TYR A 67 1.82 -17.80 -17.53
N THR A 68 2.39 -18.91 -18.00
CA THR A 68 1.64 -20.05 -18.53
C THR A 68 1.76 -21.24 -17.59
N PRO A 69 0.65 -21.79 -17.06
CA PRO A 69 0.70 -23.02 -16.29
C PRO A 69 1.24 -24.18 -17.14
N ILE A 70 2.17 -24.95 -16.58
CA ILE A 70 2.73 -26.15 -17.19
C ILE A 70 2.72 -27.31 -16.19
N LYS A 71 2.84 -28.52 -16.70
CA LYS A 71 3.13 -29.71 -15.89
C LYS A 71 4.57 -30.11 -16.15
N LEU A 72 5.31 -30.38 -15.09
CA LEU A 72 6.68 -30.87 -15.13
C LEU A 72 6.69 -32.18 -14.36
N PRO A 73 6.53 -33.34 -15.03
CA PRO A 73 6.50 -34.64 -14.37
C PRO A 73 7.79 -34.96 -13.59
N SER A 74 8.90 -34.30 -13.94
CA SER A 74 10.21 -34.43 -13.29
C SER A 74 10.35 -33.68 -11.96
N LEU A 75 9.37 -32.85 -11.58
CA LEU A 75 9.29 -32.20 -10.29
C LEU A 75 8.15 -32.81 -9.46
N ASP A 76 8.23 -32.70 -8.14
CA ASP A 76 7.24 -33.28 -7.22
C ASP A 76 5.80 -32.91 -7.60
N GLU A 77 4.85 -33.86 -7.47
CA GLU A 77 3.43 -33.67 -7.81
C GLU A 77 2.78 -32.52 -7.03
N ASP A 78 3.33 -32.16 -5.88
CA ASP A 78 2.86 -31.08 -5.01
C ASP A 78 3.33 -29.68 -5.47
N THR A 79 4.11 -29.59 -6.56
CA THR A 79 4.57 -28.32 -7.13
C THR A 79 3.55 -27.73 -8.11
N THR A 80 3.43 -26.40 -8.11
CA THR A 80 2.70 -25.66 -9.16
C THR A 80 3.68 -24.92 -10.06
N ASN A 81 3.72 -25.30 -11.34
CA ASN A 81 4.75 -24.85 -12.27
C ASN A 81 4.21 -23.86 -13.32
N PHE A 82 4.99 -22.82 -13.60
CA PHE A 82 4.70 -21.83 -14.64
C PHE A 82 5.89 -21.65 -15.56
N TYR A 83 5.64 -21.73 -16.86
CA TYR A 83 6.54 -21.21 -17.88
C TYR A 83 6.34 -19.70 -17.99
N VAL A 84 7.44 -18.95 -17.83
CA VAL A 84 7.44 -17.49 -17.78
C VAL A 84 8.26 -16.93 -18.93
N GLU A 85 7.65 -16.04 -19.69
CA GLU A 85 8.27 -15.32 -20.80
C GLU A 85 8.28 -13.83 -20.46
N HIS A 86 9.45 -13.19 -20.53
CA HIS A 86 9.60 -11.74 -20.42
C HIS A 86 10.01 -11.16 -21.76
N PHE A 87 9.44 -10.03 -22.12
CA PHE A 87 9.66 -9.38 -23.39
C PHE A 87 9.93 -7.88 -23.16
N MET A 88 10.88 -7.33 -23.90
CA MET A 88 11.32 -5.94 -23.80
C MET A 88 11.20 -5.24 -25.16
N ASP A 89 11.02 -3.92 -25.15
CA ASP A 89 11.11 -3.02 -26.31
C ASP A 89 10.30 -3.45 -27.54
N LYS A 90 9.09 -3.94 -27.29
CA LYS A 90 8.12 -4.41 -28.31
C LYS A 90 8.60 -5.61 -29.14
N SER A 91 9.68 -6.28 -28.71
CA SER A 91 10.12 -7.53 -29.30
C SER A 91 9.03 -8.60 -29.20
N ILE A 92 8.85 -9.36 -30.28
CA ILE A 92 8.02 -10.57 -30.32
C ILE A 92 8.78 -11.80 -29.81
N LYS A 93 10.11 -11.71 -29.68
CA LYS A 93 10.96 -12.73 -29.05
C LYS A 93 11.17 -12.39 -27.58
N PRO A 94 10.99 -13.35 -26.66
CA PRO A 94 11.22 -13.10 -25.25
C PRO A 94 12.71 -12.84 -24.99
N SER A 95 13.01 -11.83 -24.19
CA SER A 95 14.37 -11.54 -23.73
C SER A 95 14.82 -12.50 -22.63
N GLN A 96 13.87 -13.09 -21.90
CA GLN A 96 14.14 -14.12 -20.89
C GLN A 96 13.02 -15.15 -20.86
N GLN A 97 13.42 -16.41 -20.68
CA GLN A 97 12.54 -17.56 -20.49
C GLN A 97 12.95 -18.28 -19.20
N LYS A 98 11.98 -18.58 -18.34
CA LYS A 98 12.21 -19.21 -17.03
C LYS A 98 11.08 -20.17 -16.68
N ILE A 99 11.35 -21.07 -15.75
CA ILE A 99 10.30 -21.83 -15.05
C ILE A 99 10.24 -21.35 -13.61
N TYR A 100 9.04 -21.01 -13.15
CA TYR A 100 8.75 -20.75 -11.74
C TYR A 100 8.03 -21.96 -11.16
N SER A 101 8.65 -22.61 -10.19
CA SER A 101 8.06 -23.73 -9.44
C SER A 101 7.67 -23.27 -8.05
N PHE A 102 6.39 -23.38 -7.72
CA PHE A 102 5.85 -23.00 -6.43
C PHE A 102 5.61 -24.22 -5.57
N LEU A 103 6.17 -24.20 -4.37
CA LEU A 103 6.05 -25.26 -3.38
C LEU A 103 5.76 -24.67 -1.99
N LEU A 104 5.28 -25.51 -1.08
CA LEU A 104 4.94 -25.08 0.28
C LEU A 104 6.21 -25.05 1.15
N ASP A 105 6.41 -23.94 1.86
CA ASP A 105 7.47 -23.82 2.87
C ASP A 105 6.82 -23.57 4.24
N PRO A 106 6.52 -24.65 4.99
CA PRO A 106 5.91 -24.53 6.32
C PRO A 106 6.88 -23.96 7.36
N VAL A 107 8.19 -24.06 7.15
CA VAL A 107 9.20 -23.53 8.08
C VAL A 107 9.18 -22.01 8.04
N GLN A 108 9.13 -21.42 6.85
CA GLN A 108 9.04 -19.97 6.67
C GLN A 108 7.61 -19.44 6.60
N ASN A 109 6.60 -20.31 6.80
CA ASN A 109 5.18 -20.01 6.62
C ASN A 109 4.92 -19.21 5.33
N SER A 110 5.38 -19.74 4.20
CA SER A 110 5.27 -19.09 2.90
C SER A 110 5.12 -20.11 1.77
N VAL A 111 4.80 -19.62 0.57
CA VAL A 111 4.91 -20.39 -0.66
C VAL A 111 6.26 -20.03 -1.28
N ARG A 112 7.21 -20.96 -1.27
CA ARG A 112 8.53 -20.78 -1.87
C ARG A 112 8.42 -20.95 -3.38
N MET A 113 9.06 -20.05 -4.12
CA MET A 113 9.15 -20.08 -5.57
C MET A 113 10.61 -20.26 -5.97
N GLU A 114 10.90 -21.42 -6.53
CA GLU A 114 12.17 -21.72 -7.16
C GLU A 114 12.16 -21.21 -8.60
N VAL A 115 13.29 -20.65 -9.02
CA VAL A 115 13.49 -20.13 -10.37
C VAL A 115 14.48 -21.03 -11.10
N TYR A 116 14.00 -21.69 -12.14
CA TYR A 116 14.82 -22.51 -13.01
C TYR A 116 15.14 -21.75 -14.30
N LYS A 117 16.42 -21.69 -14.62
CA LYS A 117 16.90 -21.13 -15.88
C LYS A 117 16.87 -22.21 -16.96
N LEU A 118 16.51 -21.81 -18.18
CA LEU A 118 16.51 -22.68 -19.35
C LEU A 118 17.81 -22.44 -20.14
N GLU A 119 18.94 -22.84 -19.58
CA GLU A 119 20.23 -22.75 -20.27
C GLU A 119 20.36 -23.93 -21.25
N GLY A 120 20.68 -23.65 -22.53
CA GLY A 120 20.96 -24.69 -23.54
C GLY A 120 19.76 -25.23 -24.35
N ILE A 121 18.52 -24.86 -24.05
CA ILE A 121 17.30 -25.43 -24.69
C ILE A 121 16.88 -24.71 -25.98
N GLY A 122 17.56 -23.62 -26.34
CA GLY A 122 17.18 -22.76 -27.47
C GLY A 122 15.85 -22.01 -27.22
N ASP A 123 15.53 -21.05 -28.10
CA ASP A 123 14.30 -20.25 -27.97
C ASP A 123 13.05 -21.15 -28.08
N ILE A 124 12.36 -21.37 -26.96
CA ILE A 124 11.04 -22.01 -26.98
C ILE A 124 10.09 -21.01 -27.64
N ARG A 125 9.71 -21.26 -28.90
CA ARG A 125 8.98 -20.32 -29.76
C ARG A 125 7.72 -19.71 -29.14
N ASN A 126 7.00 -20.46 -28.28
CA ASN A 126 5.83 -19.95 -27.55
C ASN A 126 5.38 -20.89 -26.41
N SER A 127 4.46 -20.38 -25.60
CA SER A 127 3.81 -21.10 -24.49
C SER A 127 3.09 -22.40 -24.86
N ARG A 128 2.71 -22.62 -26.14
CA ARG A 128 2.10 -23.88 -26.60
C ARG A 128 3.18 -24.94 -26.82
N ALA A 129 4.30 -24.56 -27.46
CA ALA A 129 5.46 -25.42 -27.64
C ALA A 129 6.08 -25.81 -26.28
N ALA A 130 6.14 -24.86 -25.33
CA ALA A 130 6.60 -25.11 -23.96
C ALA A 130 5.87 -26.28 -23.28
N ARG A 131 4.56 -26.43 -23.49
CA ARG A 131 3.79 -27.54 -22.86
C ARG A 131 4.21 -28.92 -23.36
N PHE A 132 4.72 -29.03 -24.57
CA PHE A 132 5.17 -30.29 -25.15
C PHE A 132 6.66 -30.52 -24.90
N GLN A 133 7.48 -29.49 -25.12
CA GLN A 133 8.94 -29.58 -24.98
C GLN A 133 9.37 -29.75 -23.52
N LEU A 134 8.71 -29.07 -22.58
CA LEU A 134 9.06 -29.15 -21.16
C LEU A 134 8.50 -30.41 -20.47
N HIS A 135 7.57 -31.13 -21.09
CA HIS A 135 6.96 -32.33 -20.51
C HIS A 135 7.99 -33.46 -20.32
N ASN A 136 9.00 -33.53 -21.19
CA ASN A 136 10.00 -34.59 -21.18
C ASN A 136 11.33 -34.17 -20.53
N MET A 137 11.40 -32.95 -19.99
CA MET A 137 12.61 -32.49 -19.29
C MET A 137 12.80 -33.25 -17.98
N THR A 138 14.03 -33.64 -17.71
CA THR A 138 14.45 -34.27 -16.46
C THR A 138 14.86 -33.22 -15.42
N SER A 139 14.87 -33.59 -14.14
CA SER A 139 15.30 -32.69 -13.06
C SER A 139 16.78 -32.29 -13.18
N ALA A 140 17.61 -33.11 -13.82
CA ALA A 140 19.03 -32.82 -14.08
C ALA A 140 19.23 -31.66 -15.09
N GLU A 141 18.25 -31.40 -15.96
CA GLU A 141 18.28 -30.31 -16.94
C GLU A 141 17.72 -29.00 -16.38
N LEU A 142 17.20 -29.04 -15.14
CA LEU A 142 16.59 -27.90 -14.45
C LEU A 142 17.56 -27.37 -13.39
N TYR A 143 18.32 -26.34 -13.76
CA TYR A 143 19.20 -25.64 -12.81
C TYR A 143 18.45 -24.50 -12.11
N SER A 144 18.34 -24.57 -10.78
CA SER A 144 17.89 -23.48 -9.92
C SER A 144 18.99 -23.04 -8.96
N ASN A 145 19.08 -21.71 -8.73
CA ASN A 145 19.86 -21.19 -7.63
C ASN A 145 18.93 -20.89 -6.45
N ARG A 146 18.98 -21.76 -5.43
CA ARG A 146 18.16 -21.63 -4.21
C ARG A 146 18.39 -20.32 -3.46
N GLU A 147 19.56 -19.70 -3.63
CA GLU A 147 19.89 -18.42 -2.98
C GLU A 147 18.98 -17.28 -3.47
N CYS A 148 18.41 -17.41 -4.66
CA CYS A 148 17.51 -16.43 -5.27
C CYS A 148 16.04 -16.87 -5.31
N ASP A 149 15.68 -17.86 -4.51
CA ASP A 149 14.27 -18.23 -4.31
C ASP A 149 13.46 -17.04 -3.81
N MET A 150 12.19 -16.97 -4.22
CA MET A 150 11.26 -15.97 -3.74
C MET A 150 10.24 -16.57 -2.78
N PHE A 151 9.94 -15.85 -1.71
CA PHE A 151 9.02 -16.32 -0.68
C PHE A 151 7.71 -15.54 -0.75
N TRP A 152 6.65 -16.21 -1.20
CA TRP A 152 5.34 -15.61 -1.44
C TRP A 152 4.46 -15.76 -0.21
N ARG A 153 3.86 -14.66 0.23
CA ARG A 153 2.88 -14.65 1.31
C ARG A 153 1.60 -13.96 0.84
N ARG A 154 0.47 -14.52 1.24
CA ARG A 154 -0.83 -13.95 0.91
C ARG A 154 -1.09 -12.75 1.80
N LEU A 155 -1.35 -11.60 1.17
CA LEU A 155 -1.59 -10.33 1.85
C LEU A 155 -3.07 -9.93 1.95
N GLY A 156 -3.98 -10.73 1.40
CA GLY A 156 -5.41 -10.42 1.39
C GLY A 156 -6.20 -11.52 0.71
N MET A 157 -7.47 -11.30 0.37
CA MET A 157 -8.27 -12.37 -0.27
C MET A 157 -7.63 -12.91 -1.56
N ARG A 158 -6.98 -12.05 -2.35
CA ARG A 158 -6.36 -12.40 -3.63
C ARG A 158 -5.11 -11.56 -3.95
N THR A 159 -4.43 -11.09 -2.91
CA THR A 159 -3.20 -10.30 -3.03
C THR A 159 -2.06 -11.10 -2.43
N PHE A 160 -0.89 -11.09 -3.07
CA PHE A 160 0.31 -11.74 -2.59
C PHE A 160 1.47 -10.76 -2.67
N ALA A 161 2.41 -10.86 -1.74
CA ALA A 161 3.73 -10.27 -1.87
C ALA A 161 4.78 -11.37 -1.91
N ALA A 162 5.88 -11.10 -2.60
CA ALA A 162 7.03 -11.96 -2.64
C ALA A 162 8.30 -11.11 -2.56
N ALA A 163 9.33 -11.67 -1.96
CA ALA A 163 10.67 -11.10 -1.97
C ALA A 163 11.70 -12.21 -2.17
N THR A 164 12.85 -11.88 -2.78
CA THR A 164 13.99 -12.79 -2.82
C THR A 164 14.54 -13.03 -1.42
N GLY A 165 15.10 -14.22 -1.20
CA GLY A 165 15.84 -14.53 0.02
C GLY A 165 17.04 -13.59 0.25
N PRO A 166 17.51 -13.45 1.50
CA PRO A 166 18.60 -12.54 1.86
C PRO A 166 19.95 -12.88 1.22
N GLN A 167 20.08 -14.10 0.66
CA GLN A 167 21.33 -14.63 0.10
C GLN A 167 21.42 -14.52 -1.43
N CYS A 168 20.47 -13.87 -2.10
CA CYS A 168 20.53 -13.73 -3.56
C CYS A 168 21.67 -12.79 -3.98
N VAL A 169 22.81 -13.36 -4.33
CA VAL A 169 24.04 -12.64 -4.70
C VAL A 169 24.43 -12.96 -6.14
N ALA A 170 24.89 -11.96 -6.87
CA ALA A 170 25.44 -12.10 -8.21
C ALA A 170 26.85 -11.51 -8.28
N ASN A 171 27.68 -12.08 -9.16
CA ASN A 171 28.97 -11.52 -9.52
C ASN A 171 28.80 -10.64 -10.77
N MET A 172 29.13 -9.36 -10.66
CA MET A 172 29.13 -8.46 -11.81
C MET A 172 30.31 -8.81 -12.74
N LYS A 173 30.02 -9.38 -13.91
CA LYS A 173 30.99 -9.46 -15.01
C LYS A 173 31.00 -8.09 -15.70
N GLY A 174 32.10 -7.35 -15.56
CA GLY A 174 32.22 -6.03 -16.18
C GLY A 174 32.59 -6.14 -17.65
N GLU A 175 31.85 -5.43 -18.50
CA GLU A 175 32.33 -5.04 -19.83
C GLU A 175 32.90 -3.63 -19.71
N LYS A 176 34.07 -3.41 -20.35
CA LYS A 176 34.86 -2.19 -20.28
C LYS A 176 34.13 -1.03 -20.95
N ASP A 177 33.18 -0.38 -20.27
CA ASP A 177 32.75 0.97 -20.66
C ASP A 177 32.24 1.76 -19.44
N ASN A 178 33.13 2.60 -18.92
CA ASN A 178 32.90 3.87 -18.22
C ASN A 178 31.92 3.96 -17.04
N VAL A 179 31.45 2.87 -16.44
CA VAL A 179 30.75 2.91 -15.14
C VAL A 179 31.63 2.31 -14.05
N LEU A 180 32.46 3.17 -13.44
CA LEU A 180 33.06 3.06 -12.10
C LEU A 180 33.25 1.64 -11.52
N ASN A 181 34.46 1.08 -11.63
CA ASN A 181 35.07 0.12 -10.67
C ASN A 181 34.12 -0.89 -9.99
N LEU A 182 33.32 -1.64 -10.75
CA LEU A 182 32.47 -2.74 -10.24
C LEU A 182 32.92 -4.14 -10.70
N VAL A 183 34.00 -4.22 -11.49
CA VAL A 183 34.58 -5.49 -11.95
C VAL A 183 35.00 -6.34 -10.75
N GLY A 184 34.45 -7.56 -10.63
CA GLY A 184 34.80 -8.51 -9.56
C GLY A 184 34.10 -8.29 -8.22
N ARG A 185 33.12 -7.37 -8.13
CA ARG A 185 32.36 -7.12 -6.88
C ARG A 185 31.06 -7.93 -6.83
N GLN A 186 30.80 -8.54 -5.67
CA GLN A 186 29.54 -9.21 -5.34
C GLN A 186 28.44 -8.18 -5.06
N VAL A 187 27.26 -8.43 -5.63
CA VAL A 187 26.09 -7.58 -5.45
C VAL A 187 24.92 -8.42 -4.97
N ARG A 188 24.20 -7.92 -3.96
CA ARG A 188 22.94 -8.52 -3.49
C ARG A 188 21.80 -8.01 -4.35
N ILE A 189 21.01 -8.92 -4.90
CA ILE A 189 19.83 -8.61 -5.70
C ILE A 189 18.59 -8.82 -4.85
N LEU A 190 17.82 -7.76 -4.68
CA LEU A 190 16.58 -7.75 -3.91
C LEU A 190 15.42 -7.47 -4.87
N VAL A 191 14.64 -8.50 -5.16
CA VAL A 191 13.42 -8.39 -5.97
C VAL A 191 12.24 -8.48 -5.03
N SER A 192 11.30 -7.54 -5.16
CA SER A 192 10.01 -7.58 -4.47
C SER A 192 8.88 -7.50 -5.49
N ILE A 193 7.85 -8.32 -5.28
CA ILE A 193 6.70 -8.43 -6.17
C ILE A 193 5.42 -8.34 -5.35
N VAL A 194 4.45 -7.55 -5.81
CA VAL A 194 3.06 -7.59 -5.34
C VAL A 194 2.16 -8.04 -6.46
N LEU A 195 1.46 -9.14 -6.26
CA LEU A 195 0.51 -9.74 -7.21
C LEU A 195 -0.92 -9.51 -6.73
N THR A 196 -1.77 -9.02 -7.64
CA THR A 196 -3.22 -8.94 -7.46
C THR A 196 -3.93 -9.64 -8.63
N PRO A 197 -5.27 -9.75 -8.63
CA PRO A 197 -5.98 -10.28 -9.80
C PRO A 197 -5.85 -9.41 -11.07
N THR A 198 -5.41 -8.15 -10.93
CA THR A 198 -5.42 -7.15 -12.00
C THR A 198 -4.03 -6.64 -12.38
N TYR A 199 -3.01 -6.81 -11.54
CA TYR A 199 -1.64 -6.36 -11.86
C TYR A 199 -0.57 -7.13 -11.07
N ILE A 200 0.67 -7.03 -11.57
CA ILE A 200 1.92 -7.36 -10.89
C ILE A 200 2.67 -6.05 -10.72
N ASN A 201 3.11 -5.73 -9.50
CA ASN A 201 4.03 -4.63 -9.25
C ASN A 201 5.37 -5.22 -8.85
N ALA A 202 6.43 -4.98 -9.62
CA ALA A 202 7.75 -5.54 -9.40
C ALA A 202 8.78 -4.43 -9.19
N GLN A 203 9.63 -4.59 -8.19
CA GLN A 203 10.72 -3.68 -7.91
C GLN A 203 11.99 -4.48 -7.66
N GLU A 204 13.08 -4.04 -8.26
CA GLU A 204 14.38 -4.68 -8.16
C GLU A 204 15.42 -3.66 -7.69
N GLY A 205 16.25 -4.06 -6.73
CA GLY A 205 17.34 -3.23 -6.22
C GLY A 205 18.63 -4.05 -6.12
N TRP A 206 19.74 -3.40 -6.48
CA TRP A 206 21.06 -4.02 -6.45
C TRP A 206 21.91 -3.27 -5.42
N TYR A 207 22.46 -4.00 -4.47
CA TYR A 207 23.19 -3.44 -3.33
C TYR A 207 24.58 -4.06 -3.25
N ARG A 208 25.60 -3.28 -2.92
CA ARG A 208 26.93 -3.82 -2.65
C ARG A 208 26.85 -4.70 -1.41
N VAL A 209 27.43 -5.90 -1.49
CA VAL A 209 27.51 -6.78 -0.32
C VAL A 209 28.42 -6.18 0.76
N SER A 210 29.45 -5.42 0.36
CA SER A 210 30.47 -4.86 1.26
C SER A 210 29.96 -3.80 2.24
N ASP A 211 29.10 -2.89 1.78
CA ASP A 211 28.67 -1.71 2.55
C ASP A 211 27.14 -1.48 2.51
N GLY A 212 26.38 -2.34 1.81
CA GLY A 212 24.94 -2.21 1.66
C GLY A 212 24.48 -1.04 0.78
N SER A 213 25.41 -0.27 0.19
CA SER A 213 25.07 0.86 -0.66
C SER A 213 24.39 0.41 -1.95
N LYS A 214 23.43 1.20 -2.41
CA LYS A 214 22.67 0.92 -3.63
C LYS A 214 23.53 1.20 -4.86
N ILE A 215 23.63 0.24 -5.78
CA ILE A 215 24.45 0.31 -6.99
C ILE A 215 23.65 0.84 -8.17
N THR A 216 22.49 0.26 -8.44
CA THR A 216 21.65 0.64 -9.58
C THR A 216 20.45 1.42 -9.10
N ALA A 217 20.23 2.58 -9.72
CA ALA A 217 19.03 3.38 -9.58
C ALA A 217 17.87 2.83 -10.43
N ILE A 218 17.65 1.50 -10.47
CA ILE A 218 16.34 0.97 -10.87
C ILE A 218 15.40 1.30 -9.71
N GLY A 219 15.00 2.57 -9.65
CA GLY A 219 14.30 3.19 -8.54
C GLY A 219 12.80 3.20 -8.72
N VAL A 220 12.31 2.84 -9.92
CA VAL A 220 10.91 2.96 -10.27
C VAL A 220 10.30 1.57 -10.48
N PRO A 221 9.27 1.20 -9.70
CA PRO A 221 8.65 -0.11 -9.78
C PRO A 221 7.83 -0.27 -11.06
N TYR A 222 7.96 -1.44 -11.69
CA TYR A 222 7.18 -1.82 -12.86
C TYR A 222 5.79 -2.31 -12.42
N LYS A 223 4.76 -1.56 -12.78
CA LYS A 223 3.36 -1.94 -12.60
C LYS A 223 2.83 -2.53 -13.90
N LEU A 224 2.85 -3.86 -13.97
CA LEU A 224 2.35 -4.64 -15.09
C LEU A 224 0.86 -4.93 -14.92
N MET A 225 0.02 -4.28 -15.71
CA MET A 225 -1.42 -4.53 -15.72
C MET A 225 -1.74 -5.82 -16.46
N LYS A 226 -2.67 -6.62 -15.93
CA LYS A 226 -3.09 -7.87 -16.53
C LYS A 226 -3.97 -7.60 -17.76
N ILE A 227 -3.54 -8.04 -18.93
CA ILE A 227 -4.20 -7.83 -20.21
C ILE A 227 -5.12 -9.01 -20.56
N LYS A 228 -4.65 -10.24 -20.34
CA LYS A 228 -5.39 -11.45 -20.72
C LYS A 228 -5.41 -12.48 -19.60
N LYS A 229 -6.58 -13.05 -19.32
CA LYS A 229 -6.74 -14.18 -18.41
C LYS A 229 -6.59 -15.49 -19.19
N ILE A 230 -5.67 -16.34 -18.78
CA ILE A 230 -5.57 -17.71 -19.29
C ILE A 230 -6.50 -18.58 -18.42
N LYS A 231 -7.63 -19.02 -18.97
CA LYS A 231 -8.52 -19.98 -18.29
C LYS A 231 -7.98 -21.39 -18.51
N GLN A 232 -7.35 -21.99 -17.50
CA GLN A 232 -7.10 -23.43 -17.45
C GLN A 232 -7.64 -24.01 -16.15
N LYS A 233 -8.27 -25.20 -16.24
CA LYS A 233 -8.69 -25.99 -15.08
C LYS A 233 -7.44 -26.65 -14.48
N LEU A 234 -6.80 -25.99 -13.53
CA LEU A 234 -5.88 -26.68 -12.61
C LEU A 234 -6.73 -27.62 -11.75
N HIS A 235 -6.48 -28.93 -11.86
CA HIS A 235 -7.16 -29.94 -11.06
C HIS A 235 -6.60 -29.91 -9.63
N PHE A 236 -7.24 -29.11 -8.78
CA PHE A 236 -7.03 -29.20 -7.33
C PHE A 236 -8.09 -30.15 -6.74
N GLY A 237 -7.66 -31.11 -5.92
CA GLY A 237 -8.54 -32.02 -5.18
C GLY A 237 -9.69 -31.27 -4.49
N ARG A 238 -10.91 -31.77 -4.67
CA ARG A 238 -12.17 -31.10 -4.27
C ARG A 238 -12.29 -30.96 -2.74
N SER A 239 -12.62 -29.75 -2.28
CA SER A 239 -13.31 -29.52 -1.00
C SER A 239 -14.41 -28.46 -1.19
N ARG A 240 -15.51 -28.63 -0.44
CA ARG A 240 -16.90 -28.20 -0.72
C ARG A 240 -17.11 -26.67 -0.74
N LYS A 241 -18.14 -26.25 -1.51
CA LYS A 241 -18.55 -24.86 -1.80
C LYS A 241 -19.18 -24.18 -0.58
N PHE A 242 -18.89 -22.90 -0.37
CA PHE A 242 -19.72 -21.97 0.38
C PHE A 242 -20.28 -20.90 -0.56
N GLN A 243 -21.58 -20.66 -0.45
CA GLN A 243 -22.42 -19.78 -1.25
C GLN A 243 -22.24 -18.33 -0.82
N LYS A 244 -22.52 -17.38 -1.72
CA LYS A 244 -22.14 -15.97 -1.63
C LYS A 244 -23.37 -15.10 -1.88
N ASP A 245 -23.90 -14.49 -0.83
CA ASP A 245 -24.89 -13.42 -0.93
C ASP A 245 -24.28 -12.12 -0.41
N SER A 246 -24.51 -11.01 -1.12
CA SER A 246 -24.03 -9.67 -0.78
C SER A 246 -25.21 -8.80 -0.32
N PRO A 247 -25.16 -8.08 0.82
CA PRO A 247 -26.20 -7.13 1.20
C PRO A 247 -25.94 -5.70 0.66
N LYS A 248 -27.02 -4.94 0.52
CA LYS A 248 -27.09 -3.54 0.07
C LYS A 248 -26.67 -2.54 1.16
N LEU A 249 -26.19 -1.38 0.71
CA LEU A 249 -25.41 -0.34 1.43
C LEU A 249 -26.17 0.61 2.36
N SER A 250 -27.45 0.39 2.68
CA SER A 250 -28.24 1.39 3.43
C SER A 250 -28.42 1.11 4.94
N ASN A 251 -27.96 -0.03 5.47
CA ASN A 251 -28.15 -0.41 6.88
C ASN A 251 -26.85 -0.81 7.62
N LEU A 252 -25.68 -0.37 7.16
CA LEU A 252 -24.42 -0.65 7.86
C LEU A 252 -24.16 0.42 8.91
N TYR A 253 -24.51 0.18 10.18
CA TYR A 253 -23.59 0.35 11.31
C TYR A 253 -24.22 -0.16 12.61
N ILE A 254 -24.22 -1.49 12.77
CA ILE A 254 -24.10 -2.14 14.08
C ILE A 254 -23.04 -3.22 13.89
N GLY A 255 -21.78 -2.83 14.01
CA GLY A 255 -20.61 -3.68 13.75
C GLY A 255 -19.42 -3.22 14.60
N PRO A 256 -18.47 -4.11 14.89
CA PRO A 256 -17.54 -4.03 16.02
C PRO A 256 -16.70 -2.74 16.03
N TRP A 257 -16.29 -2.32 17.24
CA TRP A 257 -15.30 -1.28 17.58
C TRP A 257 -14.11 -1.18 16.62
N GLU A 258 -13.71 -2.29 15.98
CA GLU A 258 -12.56 -2.37 15.10
C GLU A 258 -12.97 -2.19 13.63
N LEU A 259 -12.38 -1.19 12.97
CA LEU A 259 -12.68 -0.82 11.58
C LEU A 259 -11.82 -1.67 10.63
N ARG A 260 -12.47 -2.51 9.82
CA ARG A 260 -11.83 -3.64 9.10
C ARG A 260 -11.48 -3.39 7.65
N ASP A 261 -11.96 -2.29 7.09
CA ASP A 261 -11.72 -1.91 5.71
C ASP A 261 -11.77 -0.39 5.56
N LEU A 262 -11.30 0.08 4.40
CA LEU A 262 -11.25 1.49 4.08
C LEU A 262 -12.63 2.16 4.08
N VAL A 263 -13.68 1.44 3.70
CA VAL A 263 -15.04 1.99 3.60
C VAL A 263 -15.59 2.24 5.01
N SER A 264 -15.43 1.27 5.90
CA SER A 264 -15.81 1.36 7.30
C SER A 264 -15.03 2.47 8.01
N LEU A 265 -13.71 2.55 7.78
CA LEU A 265 -12.85 3.59 8.32
C LEU A 265 -13.26 5.00 7.84
N ALA A 266 -13.42 5.17 6.53
CA ALA A 266 -13.86 6.44 5.95
C ALA A 266 -15.26 6.82 6.44
N GLY A 267 -16.18 5.86 6.52
CA GLY A 267 -17.53 6.05 7.04
C GLY A 267 -17.53 6.58 8.47
N ALA A 268 -16.74 5.97 9.36
CA ALA A 268 -16.62 6.42 10.76
C ALA A 268 -16.10 7.86 10.87
N LEU A 269 -15.05 8.20 10.12
CA LEU A 269 -14.47 9.56 10.12
C LEU A 269 -15.44 10.60 9.53
N MET A 270 -16.11 10.28 8.43
CA MET A 270 -17.08 11.16 7.76
C MET A 270 -18.37 11.36 8.57
N SER A 271 -18.68 10.45 9.49
CA SER A 271 -19.82 10.56 10.40
C SER A 271 -19.44 11.18 11.74
N GLY A 272 -18.21 11.68 11.90
CA GLY A 272 -17.78 12.40 13.09
C GLY A 272 -17.36 11.52 14.26
N HIS A 273 -17.20 10.21 14.06
CA HIS A 273 -16.65 9.36 15.11
C HIS A 273 -15.15 9.62 15.32
N SER A 274 -14.74 9.61 16.58
CA SER A 274 -13.33 9.51 16.95
C SER A 274 -12.79 8.14 16.54
N VAL A 275 -11.64 8.16 15.86
CA VAL A 275 -10.94 6.95 15.40
C VAL A 275 -9.52 6.97 15.91
N ARG A 276 -9.17 5.95 16.70
CA ARG A 276 -7.82 5.68 17.17
C ARG A 276 -7.15 4.67 16.26
N TYR A 277 -5.88 4.86 15.98
CA TYR A 277 -5.05 3.91 15.24
C TYR A 277 -3.88 3.40 16.08
N THR A 278 -3.42 2.20 15.80
CA THR A 278 -2.20 1.63 16.38
C THR A 278 -1.44 0.88 15.31
N VAL A 279 -0.16 1.18 15.18
CA VAL A 279 0.78 0.64 14.20
C VAL A 279 1.82 -0.20 14.93
N ASN A 280 2.09 -1.39 14.42
CA ASN A 280 3.27 -2.17 14.75
C ASN A 280 4.09 -2.46 13.48
N LEU A 281 5.15 -1.69 13.28
CA LEU A 281 6.08 -1.79 12.16
C LEU A 281 6.97 -3.02 12.19
N THR A 282 7.11 -3.73 13.32
CA THR A 282 7.98 -4.95 13.39
C THR A 282 7.56 -5.99 12.38
N ASN A 283 6.25 -6.08 12.10
CA ASN A 283 5.65 -7.04 11.22
C ASN A 283 5.38 -6.45 9.82
N CYS A 284 5.72 -5.17 9.59
CA CYS A 284 5.57 -4.52 8.30
C CYS A 284 6.82 -4.73 7.44
N PHE A 285 6.63 -4.70 6.12
CA PHE A 285 7.73 -4.78 5.17
C PHE A 285 8.36 -3.40 4.98
N LEU A 286 9.65 -3.24 5.30
CA LEU A 286 10.38 -2.01 5.02
C LEU A 286 10.63 -1.89 3.51
N VAL A 287 9.99 -0.92 2.88
CA VAL A 287 10.07 -0.66 1.43
C VAL A 287 11.34 0.12 1.09
N SER A 288 11.69 1.11 1.91
CA SER A 288 12.90 1.92 1.75
C SER A 288 13.19 2.74 3.00
N GLY A 289 14.44 3.18 3.13
CA GLY A 289 14.88 4.08 4.20
C GLY A 289 15.76 3.41 5.26
N THR A 290 16.00 4.11 6.36
CA THR A 290 16.84 3.64 7.47
C THR A 290 16.01 2.90 8.52
N THR A 291 16.66 1.98 9.24
CA THR A 291 16.09 1.36 10.43
C THR A 291 15.71 2.43 11.45
N MET A 292 14.52 2.27 12.02
CA MET A 292 13.99 3.18 13.03
C MET A 292 13.90 2.50 14.37
N ASP A 293 14.14 3.28 15.42
CA ASP A 293 14.07 2.80 16.81
C ASP A 293 12.61 2.68 17.27
N ARG A 294 11.69 3.42 16.63
CA ARG A 294 10.26 3.47 16.96
C ARG A 294 9.45 2.56 16.05
N LEU A 295 9.33 1.30 16.45
CA LEU A 295 8.60 0.29 15.68
C LEU A 295 7.13 0.16 16.05
N SER A 296 6.64 0.81 17.12
CA SER A 296 5.20 0.84 17.41
C SER A 296 4.75 2.22 17.89
N PHE A 297 3.56 2.63 17.45
CA PHE A 297 2.94 3.90 17.83
C PHE A 297 1.45 3.89 17.51
N GLY A 298 0.69 4.77 18.16
CA GLY A 298 -0.72 4.98 17.87
C GLY A 298 -1.15 6.35 18.34
N ASP A 299 -2.26 6.84 17.79
CA ASP A 299 -2.88 8.10 18.19
C ASP A 299 -4.33 8.18 17.66
N TYR A 300 -4.97 9.33 17.81
CA TYR A 300 -6.20 9.68 17.11
C TYR A 300 -5.92 10.14 15.67
N VAL A 301 -6.89 9.89 14.79
CA VAL A 301 -6.90 10.44 13.42
C VAL A 301 -7.52 11.83 13.49
N ASP A 302 -6.67 12.85 13.70
CA ASP A 302 -7.13 14.21 13.96
C ASP A 302 -7.39 15.01 12.69
N THR A 303 -6.62 14.76 11.62
CA THR A 303 -6.84 15.35 10.30
C THR A 303 -6.65 14.30 9.22
N PHE A 304 -7.55 14.28 8.23
CA PHE A 304 -7.56 13.27 7.19
C PHE A 304 -8.01 13.82 5.83
N GLU A 305 -7.62 13.12 4.77
CA GLU A 305 -8.14 13.29 3.42
C GLU A 305 -8.52 11.92 2.84
N ILE A 306 -9.65 11.86 2.14
CA ILE A 306 -10.20 10.67 1.50
C ILE A 306 -10.32 10.98 0.01
N PHE A 307 -9.72 10.14 -0.83
CA PHE A 307 -9.70 10.32 -2.27
C PHE A 307 -10.64 9.33 -2.95
N GLN A 308 -11.43 9.82 -3.90
CA GLN A 308 -12.39 9.01 -4.64
C GLN A 308 -12.00 8.86 -6.11
N ASP A 309 -12.34 7.71 -6.72
CA ASP A 309 -12.29 7.53 -8.17
C ASP A 309 -13.37 8.43 -8.80
N GLY A 310 -12.92 9.45 -9.53
CA GLY A 310 -13.80 10.45 -10.12
C GLY A 310 -14.84 9.92 -11.11
N LYS A 311 -14.74 8.66 -11.58
CA LYS A 311 -15.76 8.02 -12.44
C LYS A 311 -16.74 7.15 -11.66
N LYS A 312 -16.28 6.51 -10.58
CA LYS A 312 -17.06 5.50 -9.85
C LYS A 312 -17.55 5.95 -8.48
N LYS A 313 -17.09 7.11 -7.99
CA LYS A 313 -17.27 7.58 -6.60
C LYS A 313 -16.83 6.55 -5.55
N GLU A 314 -15.99 5.60 -5.93
CA GLU A 314 -15.42 4.60 -5.03
C GLU A 314 -14.27 5.23 -4.26
N ILE A 315 -14.21 4.99 -2.94
CA ILE A 315 -13.09 5.42 -2.11
C ILE A 315 -11.85 4.63 -2.51
N THR A 316 -10.80 5.34 -2.94
CA THR A 316 -9.56 4.74 -3.44
C THR A 316 -8.48 4.66 -2.38
N ARG A 317 -8.38 5.70 -1.56
CA ARG A 317 -7.44 5.79 -0.44
C ARG A 317 -7.88 6.82 0.58
N LEU A 318 -7.35 6.68 1.79
CA LEU A 318 -7.45 7.63 2.90
C LEU A 318 -6.03 7.95 3.36
N GLU A 319 -5.77 9.21 3.63
CA GLU A 319 -4.47 9.74 4.06
C GLU A 319 -4.65 10.52 5.36
N PHE A 320 -3.76 10.30 6.32
CA PHE A 320 -3.65 11.13 7.51
C PHE A 320 -2.19 11.23 7.93
N SER A 321 -1.88 12.23 8.75
CA SER A 321 -0.55 12.39 9.32
C SER A 321 -0.63 12.79 10.77
N HIS A 322 0.31 12.30 11.56
CA HIS A 322 0.51 12.75 12.93
C HIS A 322 1.91 13.35 13.07
N HIS A 323 1.99 14.48 13.79
CA HIS A 323 3.24 15.18 14.05
C HIS A 323 3.49 15.25 15.56
N LYS A 324 4.71 14.91 15.99
CA LYS A 324 5.15 15.04 17.38
C LYS A 324 6.53 15.65 17.45
N LEU A 325 6.71 16.65 18.31
CA LEU A 325 8.03 17.16 18.68
C LEU A 325 8.55 16.37 19.90
N ILE A 326 9.81 15.94 19.86
CA ILE A 326 10.47 15.26 20.98
C ILE A 326 11.80 15.94 21.29
N HIS A 327 12.25 15.81 22.54
CA HIS A 327 13.61 16.16 22.95
C HIS A 327 14.49 14.91 22.87
N SER A 328 15.61 14.99 22.14
CA SER A 328 16.64 13.94 22.08
C SER A 328 17.97 14.47 22.63
N GLU A 329 18.97 13.60 22.77
CA GLU A 329 20.32 13.97 23.21
C GLU A 329 20.98 15.03 22.31
N THR A 330 20.59 15.08 21.03
CA THR A 330 21.10 16.05 20.04
C THR A 330 20.20 17.27 19.86
N GLY A 331 19.25 17.50 20.78
CA GLY A 331 18.28 18.59 20.73
C GLY A 331 16.87 18.15 20.28
N PHE A 332 16.05 19.10 19.84
CA PHE A 332 14.68 18.81 19.41
C PHE A 332 14.65 18.08 18.07
N VAL A 333 13.76 17.09 17.97
CA VAL A 333 13.50 16.33 16.73
C VAL A 333 12.00 16.28 16.49
N SER A 334 11.58 16.66 15.29
CA SER A 334 10.19 16.53 14.87
C SER A 334 10.01 15.18 14.19
N ILE A 335 8.99 14.44 14.61
CA ILE A 335 8.61 13.15 14.02
C ILE A 335 7.29 13.32 13.31
N ILE A 336 7.28 13.04 12.02
CA ILE A 336 6.08 13.01 11.19
C ILE A 336 5.80 11.56 10.82
N LYS A 337 4.55 11.14 11.04
CA LYS A 337 4.05 9.82 10.71
C LYS A 337 2.93 10.00 9.70
N GLU A 338 3.13 9.58 8.47
CA GLU A 338 2.14 9.65 7.40
C GLU A 338 1.60 8.24 7.15
N VAL A 339 0.28 8.11 7.12
CA VAL A 339 -0.39 6.82 6.89
C VAL A 339 -1.33 6.97 5.70
N VAL A 340 -1.19 6.05 4.75
CA VAL A 340 -2.05 5.96 3.56
C VAL A 340 -2.69 4.58 3.54
N VAL A 341 -4.01 4.52 3.67
CA VAL A 341 -4.80 3.30 3.61
C VAL A 341 -5.47 3.21 2.25
N TYR A 342 -5.21 2.16 1.49
CA TYR A 342 -5.79 1.95 0.15
C TYR A 342 -6.99 1.01 0.18
N SER A 343 -7.82 1.06 -0.86
CA SER A 343 -9.06 0.26 -0.97
C SER A 343 -8.83 -1.25 -1.02
N ASN A 344 -7.60 -1.69 -1.29
CA ASN A 344 -7.19 -3.09 -1.24
C ASN A 344 -6.68 -3.53 0.16
N SER A 345 -6.96 -2.74 1.20
CA SER A 345 -6.49 -2.92 2.60
C SER A 345 -4.97 -2.84 2.77
N SER A 346 -4.24 -2.40 1.74
CA SER A 346 -2.81 -2.10 1.88
C SER A 346 -2.62 -0.76 2.58
N VAL A 347 -1.58 -0.70 3.42
CA VAL A 347 -1.27 0.48 4.21
C VAL A 347 0.17 0.86 3.94
N TYR A 348 0.41 2.11 3.57
CA TYR A 348 1.75 2.67 3.55
C TYR A 348 1.93 3.57 4.77
N VAL A 349 3.01 3.35 5.51
CA VAL A 349 3.39 4.14 6.67
C VAL A 349 4.74 4.77 6.39
N THR A 350 4.84 6.10 6.45
CA THR A 350 6.11 6.80 6.38
C THR A 350 6.38 7.42 7.74
N VAL A 351 7.57 7.18 8.29
CA VAL A 351 8.04 7.85 9.51
C VAL A 351 9.25 8.68 9.13
N THR A 352 9.19 9.97 9.40
CA THR A 352 10.24 10.93 9.06
C THR A 352 10.68 11.68 10.31
N TYR A 353 11.98 11.71 10.57
CA TYR A 353 12.63 12.49 11.61
C TYR A 353 13.23 13.73 10.96
N LEU A 354 12.75 14.90 11.36
CA LEU A 354 13.22 16.20 10.92
C LEU A 354 13.98 16.88 12.04
N GLN A 355 15.08 17.57 11.71
CA GLN A 355 15.74 18.49 12.62
C GLN A 355 15.15 19.89 12.44
N PRO A 356 14.41 20.43 13.42
CA PRO A 356 14.03 21.83 13.41
C PRO A 356 15.26 22.73 13.61
N PRO A 357 15.28 23.96 13.07
CA PRO A 357 14.26 24.58 12.21
C PRO A 357 14.44 24.26 10.71
N GLN A 358 15.59 23.70 10.34
CA GLN A 358 16.04 23.55 8.95
C GLN A 358 15.20 22.57 8.13
N SER A 359 14.26 21.85 8.77
CA SER A 359 13.35 20.89 8.12
C SER A 359 14.10 19.80 7.33
N HIS A 360 15.35 19.56 7.70
CA HIS A 360 16.20 18.57 7.06
C HIS A 360 15.80 17.18 7.54
N ILE A 361 15.59 16.26 6.59
CA ILE A 361 15.26 14.87 6.87
C ILE A 361 16.51 14.16 7.39
N ARG A 362 16.56 13.88 8.69
CA ARG A 362 17.66 13.11 9.31
C ARG A 362 17.53 11.61 9.04
N LYS A 363 16.32 11.09 9.21
CA LYS A 363 15.98 9.68 8.99
C LYS A 363 14.59 9.60 8.41
N GLN A 364 14.41 8.72 7.44
CA GLN A 364 13.10 8.38 6.91
C GLN A 364 13.05 6.88 6.68
N GLY A 365 11.90 6.29 6.99
CA GLY A 365 11.60 4.92 6.67
C GLY A 365 10.18 4.83 6.12
N LYS A 366 9.98 3.91 5.20
CA LYS A 366 8.70 3.66 4.54
C LYS A 366 8.37 2.20 4.68
N TRP A 367 7.25 1.90 5.31
CA TRP A 367 6.76 0.55 5.51
C TRP A 367 5.50 0.31 4.70
N PHE A 368 5.41 -0.91 4.22
CA PHE A 368 4.19 -1.50 3.72
C PHE A 368 3.62 -2.41 4.81
N CYS A 369 2.43 -2.07 5.26
CA CYS A 369 1.71 -2.71 6.35
C CYS A 369 0.36 -3.24 5.85
N GLN A 370 -0.29 -4.05 6.69
CA GLN A 370 -1.66 -4.50 6.48
C GLN A 370 -2.57 -3.95 7.56
N LEU A 371 -3.81 -3.69 7.17
CA LEU A 371 -4.91 -3.47 8.11
C LEU A 371 -5.14 -4.73 8.95
N TYR A 372 -5.38 -4.57 10.25
CA TYR A 372 -5.61 -5.64 11.19
C TYR A 372 -6.90 -6.41 10.85
N ASP A 373 -6.79 -7.72 10.66
CA ASP A 373 -7.87 -8.67 10.46
C ASP A 373 -8.16 -9.38 11.79
N VAL A 374 -9.31 -9.05 12.37
CA VAL A 374 -9.79 -9.58 13.66
C VAL A 374 -9.98 -11.10 13.64
N ILE A 375 -10.35 -11.66 12.49
CA ILE A 375 -10.62 -13.09 12.32
C ILE A 375 -9.30 -13.86 12.33
N GLN A 376 -8.30 -13.33 11.63
CA GLN A 376 -6.98 -13.94 11.56
C GLN A 376 -6.08 -13.55 12.74
N ARG A 377 -6.49 -12.55 13.54
CA ARG A 377 -5.68 -11.88 14.57
C ARG A 377 -4.31 -11.46 14.03
N ASP A 378 -4.31 -10.98 12.79
CA ASP A 378 -3.11 -10.68 12.02
C ASP A 378 -3.23 -9.29 11.39
N GLY A 379 -2.11 -8.66 11.08
CA GLY A 379 -2.03 -7.31 10.56
C GLY A 379 -1.48 -6.31 11.58
N ASN A 380 -1.07 -5.17 11.06
CA ASN A 380 -0.09 -4.31 11.73
C ASN A 380 -0.66 -2.94 12.06
N LEU A 381 -1.71 -2.54 11.36
CA LEU A 381 -2.43 -1.30 11.59
C LEU A 381 -3.85 -1.61 12.05
N LYS A 382 -4.15 -1.32 13.30
CA LYS A 382 -5.48 -1.47 13.88
C LYS A 382 -6.15 -0.11 13.97
N PHE A 383 -7.42 -0.03 13.56
CA PHE A 383 -8.26 1.13 13.81
C PHE A 383 -9.41 0.75 14.73
N ILE A 384 -9.67 1.61 15.70
CA ILE A 384 -10.71 1.41 16.70
C ILE A 384 -11.52 2.71 16.78
N THR A 385 -12.85 2.58 16.85
CA THR A 385 -13.74 3.68 17.19
C THR A 385 -14.41 3.43 18.55
N GLU A 386 -14.93 4.49 19.16
CA GLU A 386 -15.66 4.45 20.42
C GLU A 386 -17.17 4.46 20.14
N PRO A 387 -17.84 3.28 20.03
CA PRO A 387 -19.23 3.20 19.58
C PRO A 387 -20.23 3.73 20.62
N HIS A 388 -19.82 3.88 21.88
CA HIS A 388 -20.68 4.34 22.97
C HIS A 388 -20.76 5.87 23.10
N LYS A 389 -19.97 6.61 22.32
CA LYS A 389 -20.09 8.05 22.26
C LYS A 389 -21.07 8.41 21.15
N ASP A 390 -22.23 8.91 21.56
CA ASP A 390 -23.22 9.44 20.64
C ASP A 390 -22.59 10.57 19.84
N VAL A 391 -22.65 10.44 18.51
CA VAL A 391 -22.19 11.49 17.61
C VAL A 391 -23.40 12.29 17.17
N ILE A 392 -23.44 13.56 17.57
CA ILE A 392 -24.60 14.42 17.33
C ILE A 392 -24.26 15.43 16.22
N PRO A 393 -25.01 15.47 15.12
CA PRO A 393 -24.78 16.42 14.04
C PRO A 393 -25.12 17.85 14.46
N ILE A 394 -24.27 18.80 14.10
CA ILE A 394 -24.47 20.23 14.32
C ILE A 394 -25.09 20.80 13.04
N LYS A 395 -26.33 21.29 13.13
CA LYS A 395 -27.13 21.72 11.97
C LYS A 395 -27.16 23.24 11.76
N ARG A 396 -26.74 24.03 12.75
CA ARG A 396 -26.88 25.49 12.77
C ARG A 396 -25.60 26.17 13.26
N PHE A 397 -25.33 27.36 12.73
CA PHE A 397 -24.19 28.20 13.13
C PHE A 397 -24.22 28.53 14.63
N THR A 398 -25.38 28.91 15.14
CA THR A 398 -25.55 29.25 16.57
C THR A 398 -25.23 28.08 17.49
N SER A 399 -25.59 26.86 17.08
CA SER A 399 -25.22 25.62 17.79
C SER A 399 -23.71 25.38 17.76
N LEU A 400 -23.06 25.56 16.60
CA LEU A 400 -21.61 25.46 16.47
C LEU A 400 -20.89 26.42 17.43
N LEU A 401 -21.25 27.71 17.38
CA LEU A 401 -20.66 28.75 18.23
C LEU A 401 -20.82 28.40 19.72
N SER A 402 -22.02 27.97 20.13
CA SER A 402 -22.31 27.59 21.51
C SER A 402 -21.49 26.39 21.98
N LEU A 403 -21.34 25.36 21.13
CA LEU A 403 -20.58 24.16 21.46
C LEU A 403 -19.08 24.46 21.60
N LEU A 404 -18.52 25.23 20.66
CA LEU A 404 -17.12 25.65 20.71
C LEU A 404 -16.82 26.47 21.98
N ARG A 405 -17.69 27.43 22.33
CA ARG A 405 -17.57 28.21 23.58
C ARG A 405 -17.63 27.38 24.86
N LYS A 406 -18.36 26.27 24.82
CA LYS A 406 -18.46 25.31 25.93
C LYS A 406 -17.25 24.37 26.00
N GLY A 407 -16.24 24.55 25.14
CA GLY A 407 -15.09 23.67 25.06
C GLY A 407 -15.45 22.26 24.59
N ARG A 408 -16.56 22.09 23.85
CA ARG A 408 -16.93 20.78 23.30
C ARG A 408 -16.06 20.46 22.09
N LEU A 409 -15.65 19.20 22.00
CA LEU A 409 -14.88 18.70 20.88
C LEU A 409 -15.78 18.60 19.65
N VAL A 410 -15.48 19.40 18.63
CA VAL A 410 -16.22 19.42 17.37
C VAL A 410 -15.36 18.80 16.28
N ARG A 411 -15.95 17.87 15.53
CA ARG A 411 -15.33 17.24 14.35
C ARG A 411 -16.04 17.67 13.09
N MET A 412 -15.26 17.83 12.03
CA MET A 412 -15.73 18.29 10.73
C MET A 412 -15.38 17.28 9.64
N SER A 413 -16.26 17.15 8.65
CA SER A 413 -15.94 16.55 7.36
C SER A 413 -16.46 17.44 6.24
N VAL A 414 -15.68 17.57 5.17
CA VAL A 414 -15.94 18.45 4.05
C VAL A 414 -15.76 17.68 2.75
N ASP A 415 -16.83 17.53 1.99
CA ASP A 415 -16.83 16.96 0.65
C ASP A 415 -16.62 18.06 -0.39
N TYR A 416 -15.36 18.28 -0.78
CA TYR A 416 -15.02 19.29 -1.78
C TYR A 416 -15.65 19.01 -3.15
N THR A 417 -16.10 17.78 -3.45
CA THR A 417 -16.74 17.48 -4.75
C THR A 417 -18.06 18.22 -4.94
N THR A 418 -18.65 18.70 -3.84
CA THR A 418 -19.92 19.44 -3.83
C THR A 418 -19.74 20.95 -3.64
N CYS A 419 -18.50 21.43 -3.40
CA CYS A 419 -18.23 22.85 -3.24
C CYS A 419 -18.02 23.54 -4.59
N ALA A 420 -18.55 24.76 -4.73
CA ALA A 420 -18.29 25.61 -5.88
C ALA A 420 -16.82 26.07 -5.89
N GLY A 421 -16.17 26.01 -7.05
CA GLY A 421 -14.75 26.37 -7.22
C GLY A 421 -13.74 25.26 -6.87
N ALA A 422 -14.22 24.11 -6.39
CA ALA A 422 -13.34 23.00 -6.06
C ALA A 422 -12.73 22.34 -7.31
N ARG A 423 -11.40 22.15 -7.28
CA ARG A 423 -10.65 21.39 -8.29
C ARG A 423 -10.28 19.98 -7.81
N THR A 424 -10.42 19.73 -6.52
CA THR A 424 -10.03 18.47 -5.89
C THR A 424 -11.23 17.53 -5.77
N LYS A 425 -11.00 16.23 -5.95
CA LYS A 425 -11.98 15.16 -5.72
C LYS A 425 -11.68 14.43 -4.41
N ALA A 426 -11.59 15.20 -3.34
CA ALA A 426 -11.26 14.70 -2.02
C ALA A 426 -12.31 15.14 -1.01
N ILE A 427 -12.51 14.31 0.00
CA ILE A 427 -13.22 14.65 1.22
C ILE A 427 -12.15 14.85 2.29
N SER A 428 -12.20 15.93 3.04
CA SER A 428 -11.23 16.20 4.11
C SER A 428 -11.95 16.42 5.42
N GLY A 429 -11.28 16.20 6.53
CA GLY A 429 -11.93 16.37 7.82
C GLY A 429 -10.99 16.19 8.98
N GLY A 430 -11.52 16.39 10.17
CA GLY A 430 -10.74 16.37 11.38
C GLY A 430 -11.36 17.15 12.53
N GLU A 431 -10.58 17.32 13.59
CA GLU A 431 -10.98 17.99 14.81
C GLU A 431 -10.74 19.50 14.75
N ILE A 432 -11.71 20.27 15.23
CA ILE A 432 -11.59 21.71 15.42
C ILE A 432 -10.87 21.93 16.75
N THR A 433 -9.58 22.24 16.66
CA THR A 433 -8.71 22.47 17.82
C THR A 433 -8.56 23.94 18.18
N ASP A 434 -8.90 24.83 17.25
CA ASP A 434 -8.80 26.28 17.40
C ASP A 434 -9.86 26.99 16.54
N TYR A 435 -10.33 28.15 16.98
CA TYR A 435 -11.32 28.95 16.26
C TYR A 435 -11.29 30.43 16.67
N ASP A 436 -11.55 31.31 15.70
CA ASP A 436 -11.71 32.75 15.90
C ASP A 436 -13.15 33.18 15.61
N VAL A 437 -13.68 34.09 16.42
CA VAL A 437 -15.01 34.68 16.20
C VAL A 437 -14.83 36.07 15.60
N MET A 438 -15.48 36.32 14.47
CA MET A 438 -15.32 37.54 13.68
C MET A 438 -16.65 38.26 13.46
N GLU A 439 -16.57 39.54 13.03
CA GLU A 439 -17.72 40.38 12.65
C GLU A 439 -18.91 40.35 13.63
N SER A 440 -18.64 40.64 14.91
CA SER A 440 -19.67 40.65 15.95
C SER A 440 -20.46 39.33 16.04
N GLU A 441 -19.73 38.20 16.01
CA GLU A 441 -20.28 36.84 16.10
C GLU A 441 -21.10 36.36 14.90
N LYS A 442 -20.93 37.02 13.74
CA LYS A 442 -21.56 36.57 12.49
C LYS A 442 -20.73 35.57 11.71
N MET A 443 -19.45 35.41 12.08
CA MET A 443 -18.56 34.45 11.45
C MET A 443 -17.67 33.72 12.45
N ILE A 444 -17.34 32.48 12.11
CA ILE A 444 -16.34 31.66 12.82
C ILE A 444 -15.28 31.26 11.80
N GLU A 445 -14.03 31.61 12.06
CA GLU A 445 -12.89 31.11 11.33
C GLU A 445 -12.32 29.88 12.04
N VAL A 446 -12.11 28.81 11.30
CA VAL A 446 -11.49 27.56 11.77
C VAL A 446 -10.36 27.22 10.83
N SER A 447 -9.23 26.79 11.39
CA SER A 447 -8.08 26.38 10.60
C SER A 447 -7.69 24.94 10.89
N MET A 448 -7.32 24.22 9.83
CA MET A 448 -6.82 22.86 9.89
C MET A 448 -5.49 22.78 9.17
N SER A 449 -4.55 22.05 9.76
CA SER A 449 -3.24 21.84 9.13
C SER A 449 -2.80 20.39 9.14
N ARG A 450 -2.08 19.99 8.09
CA ARG A 450 -1.48 18.67 7.92
C ARG A 450 -0.04 18.85 7.45
N ARG A 451 0.90 18.17 8.10
CA ARG A 451 2.33 18.19 7.76
C ARG A 451 2.68 16.95 6.97
N LEU A 452 3.32 17.12 5.81
CA LEU A 452 3.65 16.02 4.91
C LEU A 452 5.10 16.10 4.48
N THR A 453 5.71 14.95 4.23
CA THR A 453 7.07 14.86 3.68
C THR A 453 7.09 14.40 2.23
N TYR A 454 5.90 14.31 1.62
CA TYR A 454 5.71 13.94 0.23
C TYR A 454 4.59 14.76 -0.42
N PHE A 455 4.90 15.49 -1.50
CA PHE A 455 3.93 16.27 -2.26
C PHE A 455 4.12 16.08 -3.77
N ARG A 456 3.04 15.74 -4.50
CA ARG A 456 3.03 15.52 -5.96
C ARG A 456 4.16 14.61 -6.47
N ASN A 457 4.44 13.55 -5.74
CA ASN A 457 5.51 12.60 -6.01
C ASN A 457 6.95 13.04 -5.68
N TYR A 458 7.13 14.23 -5.10
CA TYR A 458 8.45 14.73 -4.70
C TYR A 458 8.62 14.70 -3.17
N PRO A 459 9.78 14.27 -2.66
CA PRO A 459 10.09 14.37 -1.24
C PRO A 459 10.27 15.85 -0.87
N ARG A 460 9.25 16.44 -0.26
CA ARG A 460 9.24 17.84 0.20
C ARG A 460 8.53 17.92 1.52
N TYR A 461 9.06 18.74 2.43
CA TYR A 461 8.35 19.07 3.66
C TYR A 461 7.34 20.19 3.37
N VAL A 462 6.06 19.86 3.40
CA VAL A 462 4.96 20.78 3.07
C VAL A 462 3.95 20.88 4.20
N LEU A 463 3.33 22.05 4.29
CA LEU A 463 2.16 22.32 5.11
C LEU A 463 0.95 22.40 4.18
N ASN A 464 0.00 21.48 4.36
CA ASN A 464 -1.36 21.68 3.86
C ASN A 464 -2.13 22.44 4.94
N PHE A 465 -2.64 23.60 4.59
CA PHE A 465 -3.40 24.48 5.46
C PHE A 465 -4.75 24.75 4.83
N VAL A 466 -5.82 24.60 5.61
CA VAL A 466 -7.17 24.89 5.15
C VAL A 466 -7.89 25.72 6.19
N THR A 467 -8.35 26.90 5.77
CA THR A 467 -9.18 27.80 6.57
C THR A 467 -10.62 27.70 6.11
N PHE A 468 -11.54 27.62 7.06
CA PHE A 468 -12.98 27.58 6.86
C PHE A 468 -13.59 28.78 7.58
N ILE A 469 -14.32 29.61 6.86
CA ILE A 469 -15.03 30.77 7.42
C ILE A 469 -16.52 30.47 7.30
N PHE A 470 -17.14 30.14 8.42
CA PHE A 470 -18.57 29.87 8.54
C PHE A 470 -19.30 31.19 8.76
N ASN A 471 -20.42 31.41 8.07
CA ASN A 471 -21.31 32.54 8.36
C ASN A 471 -22.69 32.08 8.86
N ASN A 472 -23.48 33.04 9.36
CA ASN A 472 -24.83 32.80 9.87
C ASN A 472 -25.81 32.25 8.84
N ASP A 473 -25.54 32.47 7.55
CA ASP A 473 -26.41 32.04 6.44
C ASP A 473 -26.15 30.57 6.04
N GLY A 474 -25.23 29.88 6.71
CA GLY A 474 -24.86 28.50 6.39
C GLY A 474 -23.93 28.38 5.19
N GLN A 475 -23.33 29.47 4.72
CA GLN A 475 -22.25 29.42 3.74
C GLN A 475 -20.92 29.23 4.45
N VAL A 476 -20.02 28.48 3.81
CA VAL A 476 -18.67 28.26 4.27
C VAL A 476 -17.70 28.63 3.17
N PHE A 477 -16.92 29.67 3.42
CA PHE A 477 -15.82 30.03 2.53
C PHE A 477 -14.56 29.27 2.92
N VAL A 478 -13.97 28.56 1.96
CA VAL A 478 -12.81 27.69 2.20
C VAL A 478 -11.61 28.21 1.45
N LYS A 479 -10.51 28.45 2.16
CA LYS A 479 -9.19 28.75 1.60
C LYS A 479 -8.28 27.56 1.86
N ALA A 480 -7.91 26.83 0.82
CA ALA A 480 -6.94 25.74 0.93
C ALA A 480 -5.62 26.15 0.30
N THR A 481 -4.53 25.98 1.02
CA THR A 481 -3.17 26.32 0.59
C THR A 481 -2.23 25.18 0.91
N THR A 482 -1.40 24.79 -0.05
CA THR A 482 -0.24 23.94 0.20
C THR A 482 1.00 24.80 0.05
N MET A 483 1.85 24.83 1.06
CA MET A 483 3.04 25.68 1.11
C MET A 483 4.28 24.90 1.52
N ASP A 484 5.44 25.42 1.15
CA ASP A 484 6.71 24.94 1.68
C ASP A 484 6.77 25.19 3.17
N ALA A 485 7.12 24.19 3.95
CA ALA A 485 7.09 24.32 5.40
C ALA A 485 8.33 25.03 5.98
N SER A 486 9.37 25.25 5.17
CA SER A 486 10.55 26.02 5.57
C SER A 486 10.45 27.49 5.19
N THR A 487 9.90 27.81 4.01
CA THR A 487 9.81 29.19 3.51
C THR A 487 8.40 29.79 3.59
N TYR A 488 7.39 28.99 3.94
CA TYR A 488 5.97 29.35 3.89
C TYR A 488 5.49 29.85 2.51
N THR A 489 6.25 29.56 1.46
CA THR A 489 5.91 29.94 0.09
C THR A 489 4.82 29.02 -0.45
N PRO A 490 3.69 29.55 -0.94
CA PRO A 490 2.59 28.73 -1.43
C PRO A 490 2.96 28.04 -2.76
N TYR A 491 2.76 26.71 -2.81
CA TYR A 491 2.80 25.93 -4.04
C TYR A 491 1.47 25.97 -4.78
N THR A 492 0.37 25.91 -4.03
CA THR A 492 -0.98 25.96 -4.58
C THR A 492 -1.89 26.70 -3.62
N ALA A 493 -2.81 27.49 -4.17
CA ALA A 493 -3.89 28.10 -3.42
C ALA A 493 -5.21 27.90 -4.17
N SER A 494 -6.27 27.60 -3.43
CA SER A 494 -7.62 27.46 -3.96
C SER A 494 -8.62 28.08 -3.00
N LYS A 495 -9.64 28.72 -3.58
CA LYS A 495 -10.78 29.29 -2.87
C LYS A 495 -12.03 28.54 -3.31
N MET A 496 -12.86 28.14 -2.37
CA MET A 496 -14.05 27.35 -2.61
C MET A 496 -15.21 27.89 -1.76
N TYR A 497 -16.42 27.70 -2.24
CA TYR A 497 -17.65 28.02 -1.53
C TYR A 497 -18.43 26.74 -1.30
N CYS A 498 -18.63 26.42 -0.04
CA CYS A 498 -19.30 25.21 0.44
C CYS A 498 -20.54 25.61 1.24
N ASN A 499 -21.45 24.66 1.47
CA ASN A 499 -22.61 24.88 2.33
C ASN A 499 -22.53 24.03 3.60
N PHE A 500 -22.92 24.64 4.72
CA PHE A 500 -23.09 24.07 6.04
C PHE A 500 -24.56 24.23 6.46
N GLY A 501 -25.24 23.11 6.71
CA GLY A 501 -26.68 23.12 6.99
C GLY A 501 -27.24 21.70 7.01
N ASP A 502 -28.54 21.58 7.31
CA ASP A 502 -29.22 20.35 7.72
C ASP A 502 -28.68 19.06 7.07
N ALA A 503 -28.32 18.08 7.92
CA ALA A 503 -27.67 16.82 7.55
C ALA A 503 -28.42 15.97 6.50
N ASP A 504 -29.70 16.29 6.26
CA ASP A 504 -30.58 15.66 5.27
C ASP A 504 -30.48 16.31 3.88
N GLN A 505 -29.96 17.53 3.80
CA GLN A 505 -29.44 18.08 2.56
C GLN A 505 -28.00 17.58 2.36
N ALA A 506 -27.60 17.34 1.11
CA ALA A 506 -26.25 16.96 0.73
C ALA A 506 -25.25 18.11 0.93
N GLY A 507 -25.22 18.71 2.14
CA GLY A 507 -24.33 19.78 2.52
C GLY A 507 -22.88 19.34 2.40
N SER A 508 -22.08 20.21 1.81
CA SER A 508 -20.66 19.98 1.58
C SER A 508 -19.87 19.89 2.87
N VAL A 509 -20.31 20.57 3.93
CA VAL A 509 -19.65 20.59 5.24
C VAL A 509 -20.59 19.98 6.28
N LYS A 510 -20.11 18.94 6.97
CA LYS A 510 -20.81 18.28 8.08
C LYS A 510 -20.01 18.44 9.36
N LEU A 511 -20.70 18.85 10.42
CA LEU A 511 -20.13 19.08 11.74
C LEU A 511 -20.79 18.17 12.76
N PHE A 512 -20.01 17.71 13.72
CA PHE A 512 -20.43 16.75 14.73
C PHE A 512 -19.81 17.09 16.07
N TYR A 513 -20.49 16.79 17.17
CA TYR A 513 -19.89 16.80 18.51
C TYR A 513 -20.15 15.48 19.23
N GLN A 514 -19.29 15.19 20.20
CA GLN A 514 -19.36 14.03 21.10
C GLN A 514 -19.47 14.46 22.56
#